data_AF-A0AAE3EKP5-F1
#
_entry.id   AF-A0AAE3EKP5-F1
#
_cell.length_a   1.000
_cell.length_b   1.000
_cell.length_c   1.000
_cell.angle_alpha   90.00
_cell.angle_beta   90.00
_cell.angle_gamma   90.00
#
_symmetry.space_group_name_H-M   'P 1'
#
loop_
_entity.id
_entity.type
_entity.pdbx_description
1 polymer ?
#
loop_
_entity_poly.entity_id
_entity_poly.type
_entity_poly.pdbx_seq_one_letter_code
_entity_poly.pdbx_strand_id
1 'polypeptide(L)'
;MMHTRQTNRKGKTQRPAASRSISAAAALLVAAAVIAASGCASNASKREINGWKLTETEEGAALVRYEKDRLRILGEISEEETEGRVFTVREVRWFSNWNDGWTEAVLFADGTARLVPSEKKGETAVFEGPVLLDEPYSAAIRYRDTVIVGAEAASAFKRRLDRIEAAVEFLSAREELRERAKSRKTFIRGAGSLLFPEVYGYPDGSRPGPKQADNRSKAEGISWDLAYSAEYIPAELAEIRNSGTLFRDWEETADLFYFIFIMRSDTK
;
A
#
# COMPACT_ATOMS: atom_id res chain seq x y z
N MET A 1 -0.29 66.69 -28.90
CA MET A 1 0.11 66.15 -30.23
C MET A 1 -0.29 64.68 -30.23
N MET A 2 -1.50 64.28 -30.61
CA MET A 2 -1.99 64.13 -31.99
C MET A 2 -0.98 63.42 -32.91
N HIS A 3 -1.13 62.10 -33.10
CA HIS A 3 -1.67 61.58 -34.36
C HIS A 3 -2.05 60.09 -34.28
N THR A 4 -3.32 59.86 -34.56
CA THR A 4 -4.00 58.63 -34.99
C THR A 4 -3.49 58.15 -36.35
N ARG A 5 -3.44 56.84 -36.61
CA ARG A 5 -4.03 56.25 -37.84
C ARG A 5 -4.24 54.74 -37.77
N GLN A 6 -5.50 54.37 -38.00
CA GLN A 6 -6.03 53.05 -38.31
C GLN A 6 -5.57 52.58 -39.70
N THR A 7 -5.64 51.26 -39.98
CA THR A 7 -6.52 50.74 -41.05
C THR A 7 -6.82 49.24 -40.88
N ASN A 8 -8.12 48.95 -40.93
CA ASN A 8 -8.78 47.66 -41.18
C ASN A 8 -8.37 47.00 -42.50
N ARG A 9 -8.41 45.66 -42.57
CA ARG A 9 -8.96 44.97 -43.76
C ARG A 9 -9.64 43.64 -43.41
N LYS A 10 -10.94 43.63 -43.72
CA LYS A 10 -11.87 42.50 -43.74
C LYS A 10 -11.47 41.47 -44.80
N GLY A 11 -11.68 40.19 -44.49
CA GLY A 11 -11.82 39.11 -45.46
C GLY A 11 -12.78 38.05 -44.90
N LYS A 12 -14.03 38.06 -45.38
CA LYS A 12 -15.09 37.07 -45.14
C LYS A 12 -15.40 36.42 -46.49
N THR A 13 -15.35 35.09 -46.58
CA THR A 13 -16.11 34.23 -47.52
C THR A 13 -15.81 32.77 -47.15
N GLN A 14 -16.72 32.07 -46.48
CA GLN A 14 -17.81 31.22 -47.02
C GLN A 14 -17.39 29.74 -47.17
N ARG A 15 -18.11 28.89 -46.41
CA ARG A 15 -18.24 27.43 -46.58
C ARG A 15 -18.82 27.11 -47.97
N PRO A 16 -18.64 25.84 -48.41
CA PRO A 16 -19.83 25.03 -48.63
C PRO A 16 -19.78 23.68 -47.91
N ALA A 17 -20.98 23.16 -47.68
CA ALA A 17 -21.28 21.85 -47.13
C ALA A 17 -21.56 20.83 -48.25
N ALA A 18 -21.23 19.56 -48.01
CA ALA A 18 -21.87 18.34 -48.55
C ALA A 18 -21.23 17.16 -47.79
N SER A 19 -21.91 16.46 -46.87
CA SER A 19 -23.01 15.48 -47.03
C SER A 19 -22.58 14.17 -47.74
N ARG A 20 -22.73 13.07 -46.98
CA ARG A 20 -22.98 11.64 -47.32
C ARG A 20 -22.25 10.76 -46.30
N SER A 21 -22.87 10.22 -45.24
CA SER A 21 -23.86 9.13 -45.17
C SER A 21 -23.46 7.87 -45.96
N ILE A 22 -23.10 6.80 -45.22
CA ILE A 22 -23.07 5.34 -45.49
C ILE A 22 -22.32 4.77 -44.25
N SER A 23 -22.69 3.75 -43.50
CA SER A 23 -23.88 2.91 -43.38
C SER A 23 -23.75 2.14 -42.07
N ALA A 24 -24.88 1.86 -41.44
CA ALA A 24 -25.00 0.86 -40.39
C ALA A 24 -24.65 -0.54 -40.94
N ALA A 25 -23.73 -1.24 -40.27
CA ALA A 25 -23.54 -2.69 -40.22
C ALA A 25 -22.34 -2.91 -39.26
N ALA A 26 -22.38 -3.63 -38.15
CA ALA A 26 -23.18 -4.78 -37.80
C ALA A 26 -23.45 -4.80 -36.29
N ALA A 27 -24.73 -4.86 -35.94
CA ALA A 27 -25.23 -5.43 -34.70
C ALA A 27 -25.83 -6.81 -35.03
N LEU A 28 -25.89 -7.68 -34.02
CA LEU A 28 -26.39 -9.06 -34.00
C LEU A 28 -25.44 -10.17 -34.47
N LEU A 29 -24.91 -10.90 -33.48
CA LEU A 29 -25.18 -12.34 -33.41
C LEU A 29 -25.50 -12.71 -31.95
N VAL A 30 -26.76 -13.08 -31.77
CA VAL A 30 -27.42 -13.52 -30.53
C VAL A 30 -27.17 -15.02 -30.34
N ALA A 31 -26.85 -15.39 -29.09
CA ALA A 31 -27.12 -16.64 -28.38
C ALA A 31 -26.94 -18.00 -29.10
N ALA A 32 -26.12 -18.88 -28.51
CA ALA A 32 -26.61 -20.04 -27.75
C ALA A 32 -25.46 -21.05 -27.49
N ALA A 33 -25.07 -21.20 -26.22
CA ALA A 33 -24.60 -22.47 -25.67
C ALA A 33 -24.75 -22.40 -24.14
N VAL A 34 -25.98 -22.68 -23.70
CA VAL A 34 -26.38 -22.80 -22.30
C VAL A 34 -26.24 -24.28 -21.91
N ILE A 35 -25.53 -24.51 -20.79
CA ILE A 35 -25.55 -25.69 -19.89
C ILE A 35 -24.86 -26.96 -20.41
N ALA A 36 -23.69 -27.27 -19.84
CA ALA A 36 -23.51 -28.42 -18.93
C ALA A 36 -22.02 -28.65 -18.63
N ALA A 37 -21.53 -28.05 -17.54
CA ALA A 37 -20.49 -28.64 -16.70
C ALA A 37 -20.57 -27.97 -15.32
N SER A 38 -21.59 -28.39 -14.57
CA SER A 38 -21.58 -28.29 -13.11
C SER A 38 -20.35 -29.02 -12.58
N GLY A 39 -19.54 -28.35 -11.78
CA GLY A 39 -18.50 -28.98 -10.98
C GLY A 39 -17.17 -28.25 -11.01
N CYS A 40 -16.78 -27.71 -9.85
CA CYS A 40 -15.47 -27.15 -9.53
C CYS A 40 -15.23 -25.67 -9.91
N ALA A 41 -16.05 -24.76 -9.38
CA ALA A 41 -15.57 -23.42 -9.03
C ALA A 41 -15.22 -23.45 -7.53
N SER A 42 -13.94 -23.66 -7.24
CA SER A 42 -13.39 -23.72 -5.89
C SER A 42 -13.64 -22.41 -5.14
N ASN A 43 -14.29 -22.52 -3.98
CA ASN A 43 -14.47 -21.52 -2.94
C ASN A 43 -13.41 -20.41 -2.93
N ALA A 44 -13.72 -19.25 -3.54
CA ALA A 44 -13.05 -18.00 -3.22
C ALA A 44 -13.59 -17.50 -1.88
N SER A 45 -12.74 -17.51 -0.85
CA SER A 45 -13.10 -17.12 0.51
C SER A 45 -13.46 -15.63 0.57
N LYS A 46 -14.74 -15.35 0.86
CA LYS A 46 -15.23 -14.01 1.22
C LYS A 46 -14.54 -13.58 2.52
N ARG A 47 -13.88 -12.43 2.53
CA ARG A 47 -13.11 -11.96 3.69
C ARG A 47 -13.66 -10.66 4.23
N GLU A 48 -14.18 -10.69 5.45
CA GLU A 48 -14.36 -9.46 6.25
C GLU A 48 -12.98 -9.00 6.75
N ILE A 49 -12.50 -7.86 6.28
CA ILE A 49 -11.37 -7.19 6.93
C ILE A 49 -11.93 -6.44 8.15
N ASN A 50 -12.04 -7.17 9.26
CA ASN A 50 -12.51 -6.64 10.54
C ASN A 50 -11.79 -5.32 10.92
N GLY A 51 -12.58 -4.28 11.24
CA GLY A 51 -12.09 -3.06 11.89
C GLY A 51 -12.01 -1.80 11.02
N TRP A 52 -12.37 -1.84 9.73
CA TRP A 52 -12.50 -0.62 8.93
C TRP A 52 -13.92 -0.07 9.03
N LYS A 53 -14.06 1.21 9.41
CA LYS A 53 -15.33 1.93 9.37
C LYS A 53 -15.34 2.85 8.18
N LEU A 54 -16.37 2.72 7.35
CA LEU A 54 -16.68 3.72 6.36
C LEU A 54 -17.21 4.97 7.07
N THR A 55 -16.60 6.11 6.76
CA THR A 55 -17.04 7.43 7.19
C THR A 55 -17.12 8.31 5.95
N GLU A 56 -18.28 8.90 5.69
CA GLU A 56 -18.39 9.92 4.66
C GLU A 56 -17.87 11.25 5.26
N THR A 57 -16.98 11.91 4.53
CA THR A 57 -16.36 13.17 4.90
C THR A 57 -16.62 14.22 3.82
N GLU A 58 -16.38 15.51 4.11
CA GLU A 58 -16.48 16.57 3.09
C GLU A 58 -15.50 16.38 1.91
N GLU A 59 -14.44 15.60 2.12
CA GLU A 59 -13.41 15.26 1.11
C GLU A 59 -13.77 13.99 0.29
N GLY A 60 -14.92 13.37 0.56
CA GLY A 60 -15.34 12.10 -0.05
C GLY A 60 -15.49 10.97 0.96
N ALA A 61 -15.43 9.72 0.49
CA ALA A 61 -15.56 8.55 1.33
C ALA A 61 -14.21 8.16 1.96
N ALA A 62 -14.21 7.91 3.26
CA ALA A 62 -13.03 7.50 4.01
C ALA A 62 -13.24 6.13 4.64
N LEU A 63 -12.37 5.17 4.31
CA LEU A 63 -12.23 3.95 5.09
C LEU A 63 -11.20 4.19 6.19
N VAL A 64 -11.68 4.22 7.43
CA VAL A 64 -10.84 4.44 8.62
C VAL A 64 -10.69 3.12 9.36
N ARG A 65 -9.46 2.61 9.50
CA ARG A 65 -9.20 1.48 10.40
C ARG A 65 -9.32 1.96 11.83
N TYR A 66 -10.31 1.41 12.53
CA TYR A 66 -10.69 1.71 13.90
C TYR A 66 -9.64 1.18 14.89
N GLU A 67 -8.45 1.78 14.90
CA GLU A 67 -7.53 1.78 16.01
C GLU A 67 -6.46 2.87 15.76
N LYS A 68 -6.74 4.09 16.26
CA LYS A 68 -5.79 5.19 16.53
C LYS A 68 -5.47 6.24 15.46
N ASP A 69 -6.29 6.47 14.42
CA ASP A 69 -6.09 7.59 13.46
C ASP A 69 -4.72 7.64 12.74
N ARG A 70 -3.90 6.60 12.85
CA ARG A 70 -2.53 6.52 12.31
C ARG A 70 -2.49 6.15 10.83
N LEU A 71 -3.58 5.63 10.31
CA LEU A 71 -3.69 5.20 8.92
C LEU A 71 -5.14 5.40 8.45
N ARG A 72 -5.31 6.13 7.35
CA ARG A 72 -6.61 6.33 6.69
C ARG A 72 -6.46 6.01 5.20
N ILE A 73 -7.43 5.27 4.66
CA ILE A 73 -7.53 5.03 3.22
C ILE A 73 -8.71 5.90 2.73
N LEU A 74 -8.43 6.78 1.78
CA LEU A 74 -9.39 7.73 1.23
C LEU A 74 -9.68 7.36 -0.22
N GLY A 75 -10.92 7.61 -0.63
CA GLY A 75 -11.40 7.20 -1.93
C GLY A 75 -12.78 7.73 -2.27
N GLU A 76 -13.30 7.20 -3.37
CA GLU A 76 -14.60 7.57 -3.91
C GLU A 76 -15.53 6.36 -3.86
N ILE A 77 -16.83 6.60 -3.65
CA ILE A 77 -17.85 5.55 -3.75
C ILE A 77 -18.64 5.77 -5.04
N SER A 78 -18.76 4.71 -5.83
CA SER A 78 -19.68 4.62 -6.95
C SER A 78 -20.72 3.52 -6.69
N GLU A 79 -21.88 3.66 -7.32
CA GLU A 79 -22.89 2.60 -7.40
C GLU A 79 -22.80 1.94 -8.78
N GLU A 80 -22.60 0.63 -8.81
CA GLU A 80 -22.63 -0.16 -10.02
C GLU A 80 -23.87 -1.06 -10.05
N GLU A 81 -24.63 -1.03 -11.14
CA GLU A 81 -25.94 -1.68 -11.29
C GLU A 81 -25.91 -3.19 -10.95
N THR A 82 -24.79 -3.86 -11.19
CA THR A 82 -24.63 -5.31 -10.99
C THR A 82 -23.81 -5.69 -9.75
N GLU A 83 -22.95 -4.81 -9.25
CA GLU A 83 -21.94 -5.14 -8.25
C GLU A 83 -22.15 -4.45 -6.89
N GLY A 84 -23.13 -3.56 -6.81
CA GLY A 84 -23.43 -2.80 -5.60
C GLY A 84 -22.52 -1.58 -5.46
N ARG A 85 -22.19 -1.20 -4.23
CA ARG A 85 -21.35 -0.04 -3.96
C ARG A 85 -19.86 -0.42 -4.01
N VAL A 86 -19.11 0.32 -4.81
CA VAL A 86 -17.68 0.13 -5.03
C VAL A 86 -16.93 1.31 -4.43
N PHE A 87 -15.86 1.02 -3.69
CA PHE A 87 -14.94 2.00 -3.14
C PHE A 87 -13.61 1.96 -3.91
N THR A 88 -13.28 3.04 -4.60
CA THR A 88 -12.01 3.21 -5.32
C THR A 88 -11.05 3.99 -4.45
N VAL A 89 -9.93 3.36 -4.07
CA VAL A 89 -8.84 3.99 -3.32
C VAL A 89 -8.17 5.06 -4.16
N ARG A 90 -7.86 6.19 -3.54
CA ARG A 90 -7.09 7.28 -4.14
C ARG A 90 -5.85 7.63 -3.34
N GLU A 91 -5.96 7.54 -2.02
CA GLU A 91 -4.96 8.12 -1.13
C GLU A 91 -4.85 7.31 0.17
N VAL A 92 -3.62 7.26 0.70
CA VAL A 92 -3.34 6.77 2.04
C VAL A 92 -2.70 7.89 2.85
N ARG A 93 -3.35 8.29 3.95
CA ARG A 93 -2.77 9.17 4.97
C ARG A 93 -2.19 8.31 6.08
N TRP A 94 -0.92 8.50 6.38
CA TRP A 94 -0.21 7.74 7.39
C TRP A 94 0.48 8.67 8.38
N PHE A 95 0.41 8.28 9.65
CA PHE A 95 1.05 8.96 10.77
C PHE A 95 1.64 7.94 11.73
N SER A 96 2.91 8.09 12.06
CA SER A 96 3.56 7.35 13.14
C SER A 96 4.24 8.29 14.12
N ASN A 97 4.16 7.92 15.38
CA ASN A 97 4.84 8.57 16.49
C ASN A 97 5.67 7.52 17.22
N TRP A 98 6.96 7.81 17.42
CA TRP A 98 7.94 6.97 18.10
C TRP A 98 8.73 7.81 19.11
N ASN A 99 9.58 7.17 19.91
CA ASN A 99 10.20 7.81 21.08
C ASN A 99 10.97 9.10 20.74
N ASP A 100 11.61 9.12 19.57
CA ASP A 100 12.48 10.21 19.13
C ASP A 100 11.80 11.12 18.08
N GLY A 101 10.52 10.96 17.76
CA GLY A 101 9.91 11.78 16.72
C GLY A 101 8.61 11.27 16.13
N TRP A 102 8.23 11.86 14.99
CA TRP A 102 7.02 11.48 14.27
C TRP A 102 7.23 11.62 12.76
N THR A 103 6.49 10.83 11.97
CA THR A 103 6.41 10.98 10.52
C THR A 103 4.93 11.07 10.18
N GLU A 104 4.59 12.03 9.35
CA GLU A 104 3.33 12.04 8.61
C GLU A 104 3.65 11.96 7.12
N ALA A 105 2.85 11.21 6.39
CA ALA A 105 2.98 11.10 4.95
C ALA A 105 1.62 10.91 4.31
N VAL A 106 1.48 11.44 3.10
CA VAL A 106 0.33 11.20 2.26
C VAL A 106 0.80 10.66 0.91
N LEU A 107 0.26 9.50 0.56
CA LEU A 107 0.64 8.73 -0.61
C LEU A 107 -0.53 8.64 -1.57
N PHE A 108 -0.23 8.67 -2.87
CA PHE A 108 -1.16 8.12 -3.84
C PHE A 108 -1.31 6.63 -3.61
N ALA A 109 -2.52 6.13 -3.78
CA ALA A 109 -2.81 4.72 -3.66
C ALA A 109 -3.86 4.29 -4.68
N ASP A 110 -3.72 3.07 -5.18
CA ASP A 110 -4.63 2.45 -6.12
C ASP A 110 -5.15 1.13 -5.57
N GLY A 111 -6.42 0.86 -5.79
CA GLY A 111 -7.08 -0.35 -5.31
C GLY A 111 -8.59 -0.20 -5.29
N THR A 112 -9.27 -1.33 -5.28
CA THR A 112 -10.73 -1.36 -5.31
C THR A 112 -11.25 -2.27 -4.21
N ALA A 113 -12.31 -1.83 -3.53
CA ALA A 113 -13.04 -2.64 -2.57
C ALA A 113 -14.54 -2.63 -2.86
N ARG A 114 -15.20 -3.78 -2.70
CA ARG A 114 -16.66 -3.85 -2.65
C ARG A 114 -17.14 -3.57 -1.24
N LEU A 115 -18.19 -2.76 -1.12
CA LEU A 115 -18.87 -2.51 0.14
C LEU A 115 -19.98 -3.56 0.30
N VAL A 116 -19.83 -4.45 1.28
CA VAL A 116 -20.80 -5.52 1.56
C VAL A 116 -21.50 -5.28 2.90
N PRO A 117 -22.80 -5.60 3.05
CA PRO A 117 -23.48 -5.52 4.34
C PRO A 117 -22.77 -6.38 5.40
N SER A 118 -22.55 -5.82 6.59
CA SER A 118 -21.98 -6.56 7.73
C SER A 118 -23.05 -7.00 8.73
N GLU A 119 -22.83 -8.14 9.37
CA GLU A 119 -23.69 -8.66 10.44
C GLU A 119 -23.75 -7.73 11.68
N LYS A 120 -22.74 -6.88 11.88
CA LYS A 120 -22.60 -6.03 13.09
C LYS A 120 -23.09 -4.59 12.93
N LYS A 121 -23.92 -4.32 11.90
CA LYS A 121 -24.36 -3.01 11.35
C LYS A 121 -23.33 -2.33 10.46
N GLY A 122 -23.83 -1.73 9.37
CA GLY A 122 -23.06 -0.97 8.39
C GLY A 122 -22.59 -1.83 7.22
N GLU A 123 -21.62 -1.31 6.49
CA GLU A 123 -20.93 -2.00 5.40
C GLU A 123 -19.48 -2.27 5.77
N THR A 124 -18.93 -3.36 5.27
CA THR A 124 -17.51 -3.72 5.33
C THR A 124 -16.91 -3.62 3.94
N ALA A 125 -15.71 -3.04 3.84
CA ALA A 125 -14.95 -3.04 2.61
C ALA A 125 -14.21 -4.38 2.41
N VAL A 126 -14.42 -5.01 1.26
CA VAL A 126 -13.74 -6.22 0.81
C VAL A 126 -12.91 -5.87 -0.41
N PHE A 127 -11.59 -5.79 -0.25
CA PHE A 127 -10.67 -5.46 -1.34
C PHE A 127 -10.61 -6.60 -2.36
N GLU A 128 -10.69 -6.24 -3.65
CA GLU A 128 -10.65 -7.19 -4.78
C GLU A 128 -9.23 -7.59 -5.18
N GLY A 129 -8.23 -6.90 -4.62
CA GLY A 129 -6.81 -7.10 -4.85
C GLY A 129 -5.98 -6.26 -3.88
N PRO A 130 -4.66 -6.17 -4.09
CA PRO A 130 -3.81 -5.37 -3.24
C PRO A 130 -4.08 -3.88 -3.39
N VAL A 131 -3.95 -3.14 -2.29
CA VAL A 131 -3.82 -1.68 -2.33
C VAL A 131 -2.36 -1.36 -2.64
N LEU A 132 -2.12 -0.80 -3.82
CA LEU A 132 -0.81 -0.39 -4.28
C LEU A 132 -0.53 1.02 -3.78
N LEU A 133 0.65 1.22 -3.17
CA LEU A 133 1.12 2.54 -2.75
C LEU A 133 2.09 3.07 -3.80
N ASP A 134 1.92 4.33 -4.16
CA ASP A 134 2.81 5.02 -5.10
C ASP A 134 3.58 6.14 -4.36
N GLU A 135 4.17 7.07 -5.12
CA GLU A 135 5.00 8.14 -4.57
C GLU A 135 4.25 9.00 -3.52
N PRO A 136 4.93 9.35 -2.40
CA PRO A 136 4.38 10.29 -1.44
C PRO A 136 4.36 11.68 -2.04
N TYR A 137 3.19 12.29 -2.16
CA TYR A 137 3.10 13.67 -2.63
C TYR A 137 3.37 14.67 -1.50
N SER A 138 3.21 14.26 -0.23
CA SER A 138 3.63 15.08 0.92
C SER A 138 4.13 14.21 2.07
N ALA A 139 5.11 14.74 2.81
CA ALA A 139 5.55 14.17 4.07
C ALA A 139 6.15 15.26 4.96
N ALA A 140 6.15 14.99 6.25
CA ALA A 140 6.97 15.69 7.23
C ALA A 140 7.51 14.69 8.25
N ILE A 141 8.77 14.83 8.61
CA ILE A 141 9.45 13.95 9.56
C ILE A 141 10.11 14.83 10.61
N ARG A 142 9.77 14.57 11.88
CA ARG A 142 10.50 15.10 13.02
C ARG A 142 11.41 14.01 13.57
N TYR A 143 12.67 14.34 13.77
CA TYR A 143 13.65 13.54 14.50
C TYR A 143 14.30 14.41 15.57
N ARG A 144 13.96 14.16 16.83
CA ARG A 144 14.32 14.97 18.01
C ARG A 144 13.96 16.44 17.80
N ASP A 145 14.98 17.28 17.60
CA ASP A 145 14.85 18.72 17.38
C ASP A 145 14.89 19.12 15.89
N THR A 146 15.13 18.14 15.01
CA THR A 146 15.17 18.35 13.56
C THR A 146 13.81 18.07 12.96
N VAL A 147 13.32 18.97 12.11
CA VAL A 147 12.11 18.79 11.31
C VAL A 147 12.48 18.94 9.84
N ILE A 148 12.20 17.91 9.04
CA ILE A 148 12.31 17.95 7.58
C ILE A 148 10.91 17.96 6.98
N VAL A 149 10.70 18.80 5.98
CA VAL A 149 9.39 19.02 5.32
C VAL A 149 9.55 19.14 3.81
N GLY A 150 8.43 19.09 3.09
CA GLY A 150 8.40 19.30 1.64
C GLY A 150 9.09 18.18 0.87
N ALA A 151 9.73 18.52 -0.26
CA ALA A 151 10.31 17.54 -1.18
C ALA A 151 11.41 16.66 -0.54
N GLU A 152 12.17 17.21 0.41
CA GLU A 152 13.19 16.45 1.14
C GLU A 152 12.56 15.35 2.00
N ALA A 153 11.51 15.68 2.75
CA ALA A 153 10.78 14.73 3.56
C ALA A 153 10.07 13.67 2.70
N ALA A 154 9.44 14.08 1.60
CA ALA A 154 8.81 13.14 0.66
C ALA A 154 9.84 12.16 0.07
N SER A 155 11.02 12.65 -0.33
CA SER A 155 12.11 11.81 -0.83
C SER A 155 12.66 10.86 0.24
N ALA A 156 12.82 11.35 1.48
CA ALA A 156 13.28 10.53 2.59
C ALA A 156 12.27 9.43 2.93
N PHE A 157 10.98 9.77 2.95
CA PHE A 157 9.91 8.82 3.18
C PHE A 157 9.78 7.81 2.03
N LYS A 158 9.90 8.23 0.76
CA LYS A 158 9.91 7.30 -0.39
C LYS A 158 11.02 6.25 -0.27
N ARG A 159 12.25 6.67 0.04
CA ARG A 159 13.35 5.72 0.27
C ARG A 159 13.05 4.75 1.41
N ARG A 160 12.36 5.20 2.47
CA ARG A 160 11.89 4.32 3.55
C ARG A 160 10.85 3.34 3.03
N LEU A 161 9.81 3.84 2.35
CA LEU A 161 8.75 3.02 1.78
C LEU A 161 9.32 1.92 0.89
N ASP A 162 10.26 2.23 0.00
CA ASP A 162 10.89 1.25 -0.90
C ASP A 162 11.57 0.11 -0.14
N ARG A 163 12.26 0.42 0.96
CA ARG A 163 12.89 -0.60 1.82
C ARG A 163 11.86 -1.43 2.56
N ILE A 164 10.78 -0.80 3.03
CA ILE A 164 9.67 -1.51 3.70
C ILE A 164 8.99 -2.45 2.71
N GLU A 165 8.71 -1.99 1.49
CA GLU A 165 8.07 -2.79 0.45
C GLU A 165 8.92 -4.00 0.06
N ALA A 166 10.23 -3.81 -0.14
CA ALA A 166 11.17 -4.91 -0.39
C ALA A 166 11.19 -5.91 0.79
N ALA A 167 11.22 -5.42 2.03
CA ALA A 167 11.18 -6.27 3.21
C ALA A 167 9.84 -7.03 3.32
N VAL A 168 8.72 -6.38 3.02
CA VAL A 168 7.39 -6.99 3.05
C VAL A 168 7.21 -8.00 1.92
N GLU A 169 7.81 -7.79 0.76
CA GLU A 169 7.83 -8.78 -0.33
C GLU A 169 8.52 -10.07 0.14
N PHE A 170 9.72 -9.94 0.71
CA PHE A 170 10.43 -11.05 1.33
C PHE A 170 9.61 -11.76 2.40
N LEU A 171 8.99 -11.00 3.32
CA LEU A 171 8.16 -11.54 4.39
C LEU A 171 6.91 -12.25 3.85
N SER A 172 6.26 -11.66 2.84
CA SER A 172 5.07 -12.20 2.19
C SER A 172 5.35 -13.51 1.47
N ALA A 173 6.59 -13.76 1.03
CA ALA A 173 6.99 -15.04 0.44
C ALA A 173 7.04 -16.20 1.46
N ARG A 174 7.13 -15.92 2.76
CA ARG A 174 7.23 -16.94 3.83
C ARG A 174 5.85 -17.47 4.23
N GLU A 175 5.57 -18.72 3.87
CA GLU A 175 4.28 -19.38 4.16
C GLU A 175 3.93 -19.40 5.66
N GLU A 176 4.88 -19.80 6.51
CA GLU A 176 4.70 -19.85 7.96
C GLU A 176 4.27 -18.51 8.55
N LEU A 177 4.80 -17.40 8.00
CA LEU A 177 4.42 -16.06 8.43
C LEU A 177 3.00 -15.74 7.96
N ARG A 178 2.64 -16.00 6.70
CA ARG A 178 1.28 -15.78 6.18
C ARG A 178 0.21 -16.53 6.97
N GLU A 179 0.53 -17.74 7.43
CA GLU A 179 -0.39 -18.55 8.24
C GLU A 179 -0.54 -18.00 9.66
N ARG A 180 0.55 -17.57 10.30
CA ARG A 180 0.55 -17.16 11.72
C ARG A 180 0.25 -15.68 11.94
N ALA A 181 0.53 -14.82 10.97
CA ALA A 181 0.39 -13.36 11.05
C ALA A 181 -1.07 -12.88 10.88
N LYS A 182 -2.00 -13.46 11.64
CA LYS A 182 -3.43 -13.09 11.62
C LYS A 182 -3.75 -11.76 12.31
N SER A 183 -2.80 -11.19 13.05
CA SER A 183 -2.97 -9.92 13.77
C SER A 183 -1.68 -9.11 13.69
N ARG A 184 -1.78 -7.80 13.98
CA ARG A 184 -0.60 -6.92 14.12
C ARG A 184 0.43 -7.52 15.09
N LYS A 185 -0.01 -7.97 16.26
CA LYS A 185 0.88 -8.50 17.29
C LYS A 185 1.64 -9.75 16.82
N THR A 186 0.93 -10.68 16.17
CA THR A 186 1.57 -11.91 15.68
C THR A 186 2.46 -11.65 14.46
N PHE A 187 2.08 -10.70 13.59
CA PHE A 187 2.94 -10.23 12.50
C PHE A 187 4.24 -9.63 13.04
N ILE A 188 4.17 -8.64 13.93
CA ILE A 188 5.36 -7.95 14.47
C ILE A 188 6.31 -8.95 15.12
N ARG A 189 5.80 -9.92 15.88
CA ARG A 189 6.64 -10.96 16.47
C ARG A 189 7.29 -11.86 15.41
N GLY A 190 6.51 -12.37 14.45
CA GLY A 190 7.00 -13.30 13.44
C GLY A 190 7.99 -12.66 12.47
N ALA A 191 7.61 -11.51 11.90
CA ALA A 191 8.47 -10.74 11.01
C ALA A 191 9.70 -10.18 11.74
N GLY A 192 9.53 -9.73 12.99
CA GLY A 192 10.64 -9.30 13.84
C GLY A 192 11.66 -10.42 14.09
N SER A 193 11.22 -11.66 14.37
CA SER A 193 12.14 -12.80 14.52
C SER A 193 12.87 -13.16 13.22
N LEU A 194 12.23 -12.95 12.06
CA LEU A 194 12.88 -13.20 10.76
C LEU A 194 13.88 -12.11 10.38
N LEU A 195 13.51 -10.84 10.52
CA LEU A 195 14.36 -9.72 10.13
C LEU A 195 15.43 -9.39 11.18
N PHE A 196 15.11 -9.50 12.46
CA PHE A 196 15.95 -9.05 13.59
C PHE A 196 15.97 -10.08 14.73
N PRO A 197 16.41 -11.32 14.48
CA PRO A 197 16.45 -12.39 15.49
C PRO A 197 17.28 -12.05 16.74
N GLU A 198 18.22 -11.12 16.67
CA GLU A 198 19.01 -10.62 17.79
C GLU A 198 18.16 -9.87 18.81
N VAL A 199 17.05 -9.28 18.36
CA VAL A 199 16.12 -8.50 19.20
C VAL A 199 14.88 -9.33 19.55
N TYR A 200 14.33 -10.06 18.58
CA TYR A 200 13.06 -10.79 18.73
C TYR A 200 13.20 -12.29 18.96
N GLY A 201 14.43 -12.80 18.97
CA GLY A 201 14.74 -14.22 19.09
C GLY A 201 14.85 -14.91 17.73
N TYR A 202 15.84 -15.79 17.62
CA TYR A 202 16.11 -16.59 16.43
C TYR A 202 14.99 -17.60 16.17
N PRO A 203 14.56 -17.77 14.90
CA PRO A 203 13.77 -18.92 14.49
C PRO A 203 14.45 -20.23 14.87
N ASP A 204 13.64 -21.27 15.12
CA ASP A 204 14.15 -22.57 15.55
C ASP A 204 15.20 -23.11 14.57
N GLY A 205 16.34 -23.56 15.10
CA GLY A 205 17.45 -24.09 14.31
C GLY A 205 18.36 -23.06 13.63
N SER A 206 18.00 -21.77 13.64
CA SER A 206 18.79 -20.70 12.99
C SER A 206 19.77 -19.97 13.91
N ARG A 207 19.78 -20.31 15.21
CA ARG A 207 20.65 -19.66 16.18
C ARG A 207 22.12 -20.00 15.90
N PRO A 208 23.01 -19.00 15.78
CA PRO A 208 24.42 -19.24 15.51
C PRO A 208 25.07 -20.07 16.62
N GLY A 209 25.98 -20.96 16.21
CA GLY A 209 26.83 -21.71 17.13
C GLY A 209 27.88 -20.82 17.81
N PRO A 210 28.51 -21.27 18.91
CA PRO A 210 29.43 -20.46 19.71
C PRO A 210 30.68 -19.94 18.95
N LYS A 211 31.01 -20.50 17.79
CA LYS A 211 32.18 -20.13 16.97
C LYS A 211 31.93 -19.02 15.94
N GLN A 212 30.71 -18.48 15.84
CA GLN A 212 30.33 -17.43 14.87
C GLN A 212 30.38 -16.00 15.44
N ALA A 213 30.96 -15.80 16.64
CA ALA A 213 31.00 -14.51 17.31
C ALA A 213 31.75 -13.40 16.53
N ASP A 214 32.68 -13.78 15.64
CA ASP A 214 33.53 -12.86 14.88
C ASP A 214 32.86 -12.29 13.62
N ASN A 215 31.69 -12.79 13.21
CA ASN A 215 31.01 -12.37 11.98
C ASN A 215 29.81 -11.45 12.29
N ARG A 216 30.08 -10.31 12.94
CA ARG A 216 29.03 -9.36 13.37
C ARG A 216 29.31 -7.93 12.95
N SER A 217 28.26 -7.20 12.58
CA SER A 217 28.27 -5.74 12.38
C SER A 217 27.62 -5.03 13.56
N LYS A 218 28.15 -3.89 13.98
CA LYS A 218 27.52 -3.06 15.04
C LYS A 218 26.86 -1.84 14.41
N ALA A 219 25.55 -1.72 14.59
CA ALA A 219 24.77 -0.54 14.19
C ALA A 219 23.50 -0.41 15.04
N GLU A 220 23.01 0.81 15.26
CA GLU A 220 21.83 1.08 16.12
C GLU A 220 21.94 0.50 17.54
N GLY A 221 23.16 0.39 18.08
CA GLY A 221 23.40 -0.23 19.39
C GLY A 221 23.22 -1.76 19.41
N ILE A 222 22.98 -2.39 18.26
CA ILE A 222 22.77 -3.83 18.09
C ILE A 222 23.96 -4.45 17.36
N SER A 223 24.27 -5.70 17.69
CA SER A 223 25.30 -6.50 17.03
C SER A 223 24.64 -7.51 16.09
N TRP A 224 24.55 -7.16 14.82
CA TRP A 224 23.92 -7.92 13.74
C TRP A 224 24.75 -9.11 13.31
N ASP A 225 24.14 -10.29 13.22
CA ASP A 225 24.72 -11.52 12.71
C ASP A 225 24.78 -11.49 11.17
N LEU A 226 26.01 -11.43 10.65
CA LEU A 226 26.26 -11.37 9.22
C LEU A 226 26.09 -12.75 8.56
N ALA A 227 26.35 -13.83 9.30
CA ALA A 227 26.14 -15.19 8.80
C ALA A 227 24.64 -15.46 8.64
N TYR A 228 23.83 -15.09 9.63
CA TYR A 228 22.38 -15.17 9.53
C TYR A 228 21.85 -14.38 8.33
N SER A 229 22.34 -13.15 8.14
CA SER A 229 21.93 -12.32 7.00
C SER A 229 22.25 -12.97 5.67
N ALA A 230 23.46 -13.52 5.52
CA ALA A 230 23.89 -14.15 4.28
C ALA A 230 23.10 -15.43 3.94
N GLU A 231 22.58 -16.13 4.96
CA GLU A 231 21.87 -17.40 4.79
C GLU A 231 20.35 -17.22 4.63
N TYR A 232 19.74 -16.32 5.40
CA TYR A 232 18.28 -16.23 5.55
C TYR A 232 17.64 -14.98 4.93
N ILE A 233 18.43 -13.94 4.65
CA ILE A 233 17.94 -12.64 4.15
C ILE A 233 18.44 -12.43 2.71
N PRO A 234 17.58 -11.95 1.79
CA PRO A 234 18.00 -11.59 0.43
C PRO A 234 19.13 -10.57 0.45
N ALA A 235 20.06 -10.67 -0.50
CA ALA A 235 21.30 -9.88 -0.50
C ALA A 235 21.02 -8.37 -0.46
N GLU A 236 20.02 -7.91 -1.21
CA GLU A 236 19.56 -6.52 -1.26
C GLU A 236 19.04 -5.99 0.09
N LEU A 237 18.47 -6.86 0.93
CA LEU A 237 18.00 -6.50 2.27
C LEU A 237 19.08 -6.72 3.33
N ALA A 238 20.01 -7.66 3.12
CA ALA A 238 21.05 -8.01 4.06
C ALA A 238 21.95 -6.81 4.38
N GLU A 239 22.35 -6.03 3.37
CA GLU A 239 23.16 -4.82 3.57
C GLU A 239 22.41 -3.77 4.41
N ILE A 240 21.15 -3.52 4.06
CA ILE A 240 20.28 -2.54 4.72
C ILE A 240 20.02 -2.95 6.18
N ARG A 241 19.81 -4.25 6.42
CA ARG A 241 19.70 -4.83 7.77
C ARG A 241 20.98 -4.64 8.57
N ASN A 242 22.12 -5.01 7.99
CA ASN A 242 23.42 -5.01 8.68
C ASN A 242 23.95 -3.61 8.99
N SER A 243 23.47 -2.59 8.25
CA SER A 243 23.69 -1.18 8.57
C SER A 243 22.78 -0.65 9.69
N GLY A 244 21.80 -1.44 10.15
CA GLY A 244 20.78 -1.03 11.12
C GLY A 244 19.65 -0.18 10.53
N THR A 245 19.75 0.26 9.28
CA THR A 245 18.75 1.11 8.62
C THR A 245 17.37 0.46 8.60
N LEU A 246 17.29 -0.83 8.26
CA LEU A 246 16.00 -1.54 8.23
C LEU A 246 15.37 -1.66 9.62
N PHE A 247 16.19 -1.82 10.66
CA PHE A 247 15.71 -1.88 12.04
C PHE A 247 15.18 -0.52 12.52
N ARG A 248 15.83 0.57 12.12
CA ARG A 248 15.30 1.91 12.36
C ARG A 248 13.93 2.11 11.71
N ASP A 249 13.80 1.74 10.44
CA ASP A 249 12.51 1.80 9.75
C ASP A 249 11.46 0.95 10.46
N TRP A 250 11.84 -0.23 10.95
CA TRP A 250 10.96 -1.12 11.71
C TRP A 250 10.47 -0.49 13.02
N GLU A 251 11.36 0.06 13.84
CA GLU A 251 11.01 0.71 15.11
C GLU A 251 10.13 1.96 14.90
N GLU A 252 10.44 2.76 13.87
CA GLU A 252 9.71 3.98 13.58
C GLU A 252 8.35 3.70 12.91
N THR A 253 8.24 2.63 12.12
CA THR A 253 7.14 2.45 11.16
C THR A 253 6.59 1.02 11.05
N ALA A 254 6.71 0.21 12.09
CA ALA A 254 6.23 -1.19 12.11
C ALA A 254 4.76 -1.37 11.65
N ASP A 255 3.91 -0.36 11.89
CA ASP A 255 2.52 -0.35 11.43
C ASP A 255 2.39 -0.33 9.90
N LEU A 256 3.32 0.34 9.22
CA LEU A 256 3.37 0.41 7.77
C LEU A 256 3.80 -0.93 7.15
N PHE A 257 4.78 -1.62 7.77
CA PHE A 257 5.13 -3.00 7.38
C PHE A 257 3.90 -3.91 7.46
N TYR A 258 3.18 -3.86 8.58
CA TYR A 258 1.99 -4.69 8.77
C TYR A 258 0.89 -4.34 7.78
N PHE A 259 0.66 -3.05 7.54
CA PHE A 259 -0.33 -2.59 6.57
C PHE A 259 -0.03 -3.11 5.17
N ILE A 260 1.18 -2.90 4.66
CA ILE A 260 1.57 -3.37 3.33
C ILE A 260 1.49 -4.89 3.26
N PHE A 261 1.89 -5.61 4.33
CA PHE A 261 1.80 -7.06 4.39
C PHE A 261 0.37 -7.58 4.25
N ILE A 262 -0.60 -6.99 4.96
CA ILE A 262 -2.00 -7.43 4.87
C ILE A 262 -2.68 -7.02 3.57
N MET A 263 -2.24 -5.92 2.95
CA MET A 263 -2.76 -5.47 1.66
C MET A 263 -2.19 -6.31 0.51
N ARG A 264 -0.92 -6.74 0.59
CA ARG A 264 -0.27 -7.58 -0.44
C ARG A 264 -0.59 -9.06 -0.32
N SER A 265 -0.80 -9.55 0.90
CA SER A 265 -1.06 -10.98 1.08
C SER A 265 -2.48 -11.31 0.64
N ASP A 266 -2.63 -12.07 -0.46
CA ASP A 266 -3.80 -12.87 -0.83
C ASP A 266 -4.10 -13.84 0.31
N THR A 267 -4.66 -13.30 1.38
CA THR A 267 -4.69 -14.00 2.63
C THR A 267 -6.06 -14.65 2.71
N LYS A 268 -6.05 -15.82 2.05
CA LYS A 268 -7.06 -16.88 1.96
C LYS A 268 -8.00 -16.94 3.15
#